data_AF-A0AAW0WPH0-F1
#
_entry.id   AF-A0AAW0WPH0-F1
#
_cell.length_a   1.000
_cell.length_b   1.000
_cell.length_c   1.000
_cell.angle_alpha   90.00
_cell.angle_beta   90.00
_cell.angle_gamma   90.00
#
_symmetry.space_group_name_H-M   'P 1'
#
loop_
_entity.id
_entity.type
_entity.pdbx_description
1 polymer ?
#
loop_
_entity_poly.entity_id
_entity_poly.type
_entity_poly.pdbx_seq_one_letter_code
_entity_poly.pdbx_strand_id
1 'polypeptide(L)'
;MKVLVIICALAVCVNAQVGSSGIVSPDGKNVQFSHDFANSIVLVGPSGIVSANGENLQFTAGQAGLNAGNLPVNPYPYTLYKRIVGPSGIVHPTGRNIQFTQAQADNHVLVGPSGIVSRDGKNIQFD
;
A
#
# COMPACT_ATOMS: atom_id res chain seq x y z
N MET A 1 -52.39 5.33 17.77
CA MET A 1 -51.40 6.04 16.95
C MET A 1 -50.04 5.38 17.22
N LYS A 2 -49.58 4.54 16.28
CA LYS A 2 -48.34 3.77 16.44
C LYS A 2 -47.18 4.68 16.01
N VAL A 3 -46.42 5.19 16.98
CA VAL A 3 -45.20 5.95 16.69
C VAL A 3 -44.17 4.94 16.20
N LEU A 4 -44.06 4.83 14.87
CA LEU A 4 -42.98 4.12 14.21
C LEU A 4 -41.74 4.99 14.37
N VAL A 5 -41.00 4.79 15.47
CA VAL A 5 -39.65 5.32 15.63
C VAL A 5 -38.80 4.58 14.62
N ILE A 6 -38.65 5.18 13.44
CA ILE A 6 -37.63 4.80 12.47
C ILE A 6 -36.31 5.13 13.16
N ILE A 7 -35.76 4.13 13.85
CA ILE A 7 -34.35 4.08 14.20
C ILE A 7 -33.65 4.09 12.85
N CYS A 8 -33.30 5.28 12.36
CA CYS A 8 -32.26 5.44 11.37
C CYS A 8 -31.06 4.74 11.98
N ALA A 9 -30.84 3.50 11.57
CA ALA A 9 -29.58 2.83 11.77
C ALA A 9 -28.54 3.77 11.19
N LEU A 10 -27.88 4.53 12.07
CA LEU A 10 -26.56 5.08 11.81
C LEU A 10 -25.69 3.86 11.58
N ALA A 11 -25.74 3.35 10.35
CA ALA A 11 -24.70 2.49 9.82
C ALA A 11 -23.46 3.38 9.85
N VAL A 12 -22.70 3.26 10.94
CA VAL A 12 -21.36 3.81 11.06
C VAL A 12 -20.52 2.96 10.12
N CYS A 13 -20.71 3.17 8.82
CA CYS A 13 -19.87 2.59 7.79
C CYS A 13 -18.54 3.32 7.93
N VAL A 14 -17.67 2.79 8.79
CA VAL A 14 -16.27 3.22 8.95
C VAL A 14 -15.54 2.89 7.66
N ASN A 15 -15.76 3.71 6.64
CA ASN A 15 -14.94 3.76 5.45
C ASN A 15 -13.86 4.80 5.75
N ALA A 16 -12.63 4.37 6.02
CA ALA A 16 -11.51 5.29 5.96
C ALA A 16 -11.29 5.60 4.48
N GLN A 17 -11.79 6.75 4.07
CA GLN A 17 -11.79 7.21 2.70
C GLN A 17 -10.73 8.31 2.58
N VAL A 18 -9.73 8.07 1.75
CA VAL A 18 -8.81 9.11 1.29
C VAL A 18 -9.51 9.87 0.19
N GLY A 19 -9.76 11.14 0.47
CA GLY A 19 -10.17 12.11 -0.53
C GLY A 19 -8.99 12.97 -0.96
N SER A 20 -9.24 13.85 -1.93
CA SER A 20 -8.27 14.84 -2.38
C SER A 20 -7.83 15.83 -1.29
N SER A 21 -8.57 15.94 -0.18
CA SER A 21 -8.34 16.95 0.88
C SER A 21 -8.05 16.37 2.26
N GLY A 22 -8.01 15.04 2.40
CA GLY A 22 -7.74 14.43 3.70
C GLY A 22 -8.05 12.95 3.78
N ILE A 23 -7.85 12.42 4.98
CA ILE A 23 -8.06 11.02 5.35
C ILE A 23 -9.03 10.97 6.51
N VAL A 24 -10.14 10.27 6.34
CA VAL A 24 -10.94 9.79 7.47
C VAL A 24 -10.30 8.48 7.95
N SER A 25 -9.98 8.34 9.23
CA SER A 25 -9.37 7.11 9.78
C SER A 25 -10.45 6.11 10.24
N PRO A 26 -10.13 4.82 10.44
CA PRO A 26 -11.10 3.82 10.88
C PRO A 26 -11.75 4.15 12.24
N ASP A 27 -11.06 4.91 13.10
CA ASP A 27 -11.55 5.40 14.39
C ASP A 27 -12.40 6.69 14.26
N GLY A 28 -12.67 7.13 13.03
CA GLY A 28 -13.44 8.35 12.73
C GLY A 28 -12.63 9.65 12.86
N LYS A 29 -11.32 9.58 13.10
CA LYS A 29 -10.48 10.78 13.13
C LYS A 29 -10.16 11.28 11.73
N ASN A 30 -10.35 12.57 11.51
CA ASN A 30 -10.04 13.22 10.25
C ASN A 30 -8.65 13.86 10.31
N VAL A 31 -7.83 13.54 9.32
CA VAL A 31 -6.60 14.25 9.01
C VAL A 31 -6.88 15.10 7.77
N GLN A 32 -6.86 16.42 7.93
CA GLN A 32 -7.03 17.34 6.82
C GLN A 32 -5.67 17.69 6.23
N PHE A 33 -5.57 17.64 4.91
CA PHE A 33 -4.36 18.05 4.21
C PHE A 33 -4.23 19.57 4.22
N SER A 34 -3.00 20.05 4.24
CA SER A 34 -2.74 21.45 3.92
C SER A 34 -3.13 21.70 2.45
N HIS A 35 -3.43 22.95 2.13
CA HIS A 35 -3.75 23.36 0.77
C HIS A 35 -2.62 23.00 -0.20
N ASP A 36 -1.38 23.22 0.21
CA ASP A 36 -0.21 22.99 -0.64
C ASP A 36 0.02 21.50 -0.88
N PHE A 37 -0.13 20.68 0.16
CA PHE A 37 -0.04 19.23 0.03
C PHE A 37 -1.12 18.69 -0.90
N ALA A 38 -2.38 19.09 -0.70
CA ALA A 38 -3.51 18.63 -1.52
C ALA A 38 -3.35 18.95 -3.01
N ASN A 39 -2.83 20.14 -3.35
CA ASN A 39 -2.56 20.53 -4.74
C ASN A 39 -1.32 19.84 -5.34
N SER A 40 -0.43 19.33 -4.50
CA SER A 40 0.76 18.62 -4.95
C SER A 40 0.53 17.13 -5.20
N ILE A 41 -0.63 16.57 -4.83
CA ILE A 41 -0.90 15.14 -4.98
C ILE A 41 -0.89 14.76 -6.46
N VAL A 42 0.01 13.84 -6.81
CA VAL A 42 0.13 13.28 -8.17
C VAL A 42 -0.62 11.96 -8.27
N LEU A 43 -0.53 11.13 -7.24
CA LEU A 43 -1.13 9.80 -7.22
C LEU A 43 -1.55 9.41 -5.81
N VAL A 44 -2.77 8.89 -5.68
CA VAL A 44 -3.23 8.17 -4.49
C VAL A 44 -3.27 6.69 -4.84
N GLY A 45 -2.40 5.89 -4.22
CA GLY A 45 -2.34 4.45 -4.39
C GLY A 45 -2.95 3.69 -3.21
N PRO A 46 -2.99 2.34 -3.25
CA PRO A 46 -3.59 1.53 -2.19
C PRO A 46 -2.95 1.68 -0.81
N SER A 47 -1.70 2.13 -0.74
CA SER A 47 -0.92 2.21 0.51
C SER A 47 -0.41 3.60 0.85
N GLY A 48 -0.68 4.62 0.02
CA GLY A 48 -0.16 5.95 0.28
C GLY A 48 -0.42 6.96 -0.84
N ILE A 49 0.18 8.14 -0.68
CA ILE A 49 0.07 9.28 -1.57
C ILE A 49 1.46 9.69 -2.04
N VAL A 50 1.59 9.91 -3.34
CA VAL A 50 2.79 10.48 -3.97
C VAL A 50 2.49 11.93 -4.36
N SER A 51 3.38 12.84 -3.98
CA SER A 51 3.28 14.27 -4.27
C SER A 51 4.40 14.74 -5.21
N ALA A 52 4.13 15.81 -5.95
CA ALA A 52 5.07 16.41 -6.90
C ALA A 52 6.23 17.12 -6.19
N ASN A 53 6.04 17.54 -4.93
CA ASN A 53 7.05 18.21 -4.12
C ASN A 53 7.93 17.22 -3.33
N GLY A 54 7.66 15.90 -3.42
CA GLY A 54 8.44 14.84 -2.78
C GLY A 54 8.01 14.49 -1.35
N GLU A 55 7.01 15.16 -0.79
CA GLU A 55 6.42 14.83 0.51
C GLU A 55 5.41 13.68 0.34
N ASN A 56 5.88 12.43 0.39
CA ASN A 56 5.01 11.27 0.23
C ASN A 56 4.41 10.84 1.58
N LEU A 57 3.13 10.47 1.59
CA LEU A 57 2.42 10.04 2.81
C LEU A 57 2.15 8.54 2.73
N GLN A 58 2.60 7.79 3.73
CA GLN A 58 2.31 6.36 3.88
C GLN A 58 1.08 6.16 4.76
N PHE A 59 0.16 5.30 4.32
CA PHE A 59 -1.02 4.95 5.10
C PHE A 59 -0.68 3.99 6.23
N THR A 60 -1.39 4.14 7.35
CA THR A 60 -1.45 3.07 8.36
C THR A 60 -2.16 1.84 7.79
N ALA A 61 -1.96 0.67 8.38
CA ALA A 61 -2.60 -0.57 7.95
C ALA A 61 -4.13 -0.46 7.86
N GLY A 62 -4.76 0.21 8.84
CA GLY A 62 -6.22 0.42 8.85
C GLY A 62 -6.69 1.38 7.75
N GLN A 63 -5.93 2.43 7.45
CA GLN A 63 -6.22 3.33 6.34
C GLN A 63 -6.06 2.61 4.99
N ALA A 64 -4.97 1.89 4.76
CA ALA A 64 -4.77 1.12 3.53
C ALA A 64 -5.88 0.07 3.32
N GLY A 65 -6.28 -0.61 4.39
CA GLY A 65 -7.39 -1.57 4.45
C GLY A 65 -8.69 -1.08 3.83
N LEU A 66 -9.03 0.17 4.11
CA LEU A 66 -10.32 0.76 3.73
C LEU A 66 -10.21 1.58 2.42
N ASN A 67 -9.04 2.16 2.13
CA ASN A 67 -8.78 2.88 0.88
C ASN A 67 -8.76 1.99 -0.36
N ALA A 68 -8.30 0.75 -0.21
CA ALA A 68 -8.34 -0.23 -1.29
C ALA A 68 -9.78 -0.70 -1.61
N GLY A 69 -10.81 -0.19 -0.90
CA GLY A 69 -12.22 -0.34 -1.24
C GLY A 69 -12.64 -1.80 -1.45
N ASN A 70 -12.65 -2.62 -0.39
CA ASN A 70 -13.05 -4.04 -0.43
C ASN A 70 -12.45 -4.90 -1.55
N LEU A 71 -11.42 -4.43 -2.28
CA LEU A 71 -10.43 -5.33 -2.83
C LEU A 71 -9.88 -6.07 -1.62
N PRO A 72 -9.72 -7.41 -1.67
CA PRO A 72 -9.18 -8.15 -0.54
C PRO A 72 -7.82 -7.54 -0.18
N VAL A 73 -7.82 -6.63 0.80
CA VAL A 73 -6.63 -6.25 1.53
C VAL A 73 -6.38 -7.49 2.32
N ASN A 74 -5.57 -8.34 1.72
CA ASN A 74 -5.09 -9.51 2.39
C ASN A 74 -4.57 -9.08 3.75
N PRO A 75 -5.19 -9.52 4.86
CA PRO A 75 -4.65 -9.30 6.20
C PRO A 75 -3.34 -10.07 6.40
N TYR A 76 -2.85 -10.72 5.35
CA TYR A 76 -1.64 -11.48 5.34
C TYR A 76 -0.47 -10.50 5.45
N PRO A 77 0.39 -10.65 6.46
CA PRO A 77 1.57 -9.82 6.61
C PRO A 77 2.49 -10.06 5.41
N TYR A 78 2.31 -9.35 4.30
CA TYR A 78 3.14 -9.53 3.09
C TYR A 78 3.32 -11.01 2.64
N THR A 79 2.38 -11.91 2.94
CA THR A 79 2.55 -13.36 2.74
C THR A 79 1.42 -14.02 1.96
N LEU A 80 0.90 -13.35 0.92
CA LEU A 80 0.24 -14.09 -0.15
C LEU A 80 1.09 -14.09 -1.42
N TYR A 81 1.72 -15.24 -1.63
CA TYR A 81 2.25 -15.74 -2.89
C TYR A 81 3.35 -14.95 -3.61
N LYS A 82 3.86 -13.85 -3.05
CA LYS A 82 5.11 -13.27 -3.52
C LYS A 82 6.26 -13.94 -2.79
N ARG A 83 6.99 -14.75 -3.55
CA ARG A 83 8.38 -15.12 -3.34
C ARG A 83 9.12 -14.16 -2.39
N ILE A 84 9.78 -14.70 -1.36
CA ILE A 84 10.55 -13.88 -0.40
C ILE A 84 11.86 -13.52 -1.09
N VAL A 85 12.12 -12.22 -1.25
CA VAL A 85 13.37 -11.72 -1.84
C VAL A 85 14.22 -11.11 -0.74
N GLY A 86 15.37 -11.72 -0.49
CA GLY A 86 16.37 -11.23 0.45
C GLY A 86 17.68 -10.86 -0.26
N PRO A 87 18.66 -10.33 0.47
CA PRO A 87 19.97 -9.94 -0.10
C PRO A 87 20.67 -11.08 -0.84
N SER A 88 20.43 -12.33 -0.41
CA SER A 88 21.13 -13.51 -0.93
C SER A 88 20.34 -14.31 -1.97
N GLY A 89 19.05 -14.01 -2.19
CA GLY A 89 18.26 -14.82 -3.10
C GLY A 89 16.75 -14.64 -3.01
N ILE A 90 16.06 -15.54 -3.70
CA ILE A 90 14.59 -15.60 -3.82
C ILE A 90 14.11 -16.98 -3.37
N VAL A 91 13.19 -17.02 -2.41
CA VAL A 91 12.48 -18.24 -2.00
C VAL A 91 11.09 -18.22 -2.63
N HIS A 92 10.81 -19.17 -3.52
CA HIS A 92 9.48 -19.27 -4.14
C HIS A 92 8.52 -20.04 -3.22
N PRO A 93 7.21 -19.75 -3.26
CA PRO A 93 6.21 -20.52 -2.53
C PRO A 93 6.20 -22.02 -2.90
N THR A 94 6.63 -22.35 -4.13
CA THR A 94 6.75 -23.72 -4.63
C THR A 94 7.97 -24.47 -4.09
N GLY A 95 8.79 -23.84 -3.23
CA GLY A 95 10.01 -24.44 -2.67
C GLY A 95 11.25 -24.32 -3.57
N ARG A 96 11.12 -23.69 -4.74
CA ARG A 96 12.29 -23.37 -5.60
C ARG A 96 13.04 -22.18 -5.02
N ASN A 97 14.33 -22.35 -4.74
CA ASN A 97 15.18 -21.25 -4.29
C ASN A 97 16.12 -20.81 -5.42
N ILE A 98 16.24 -19.51 -5.61
CA ILE A 98 17.25 -18.89 -6.47
C ILE A 98 18.27 -18.24 -5.56
N GLN A 99 19.51 -18.69 -5.61
CA GLN A 99 20.61 -18.05 -4.90
C GLN A 99 21.27 -17.02 -5.81
N PHE A 100 21.47 -15.80 -5.32
CA PHE A 100 22.26 -14.80 -6.03
C PHE A 100 23.75 -15.09 -5.86
N THR A 101 24.52 -14.84 -6.91
CA THR A 101 25.97 -14.70 -6.77
C THR A 101 26.30 -13.40 -6.05
N GLN A 102 27.50 -13.31 -5.48
CA GLN A 102 27.96 -12.07 -4.83
C GLN A 102 27.88 -10.87 -5.79
N ALA A 103 28.34 -11.05 -7.03
CA ALA A 103 28.30 -10.02 -8.05
C ALA A 103 26.86 -9.55 -8.39
N GLN A 104 25.88 -10.47 -8.38
CA GLN A 104 24.48 -10.09 -8.57
C GLN A 104 23.96 -9.27 -7.39
N ALA A 105 24.18 -9.74 -6.16
CA ALA A 105 23.74 -9.04 -4.96
C ALA A 105 24.30 -7.62 -4.87
N ASP A 106 25.59 -7.43 -5.18
CA ASP A 106 26.26 -6.12 -5.16
C ASP A 106 25.75 -5.18 -6.28
N ASN A 107 25.28 -5.76 -7.39
CA ASN A 107 24.75 -5.01 -8.52
C ASN A 107 23.28 -4.57 -8.32
N HIS A 108 22.56 -5.12 -7.33
CA HIS A 108 21.19 -4.71 -7.04
C HIS A 108 21.13 -3.29 -6.44
N VAL A 109 20.21 -2.47 -6.94
CA VAL A 109 19.99 -1.08 -6.49
C VAL A 109 18.70 -0.96 -5.71
N LEU A 110 17.62 -1.55 -6.22
CA LEU A 110 16.30 -1.49 -5.63
C LEU A 110 15.60 -2.84 -5.81
N VAL A 111 15.09 -3.38 -4.70
CA VAL A 111 14.16 -4.51 -4.71
C VAL A 111 12.77 -3.95 -4.43
N GLY A 112 11.92 -3.98 -5.46
CA GLY A 112 10.54 -3.50 -5.39
C GLY A 112 9.53 -4.64 -5.42
N PRO A 113 8.23 -4.34 -5.29
CA PRO A 113 7.19 -5.36 -5.33
C PRO A 113 7.17 -6.17 -6.62
N SER A 114 7.63 -5.61 -7.74
CA SER A 114 7.51 -6.22 -9.08
C SER A 114 8.83 -6.72 -9.67
N GLY A 115 9.97 -6.48 -9.01
CA GLY A 115 11.26 -6.86 -9.56
C GLY A 115 12.47 -6.25 -8.85
N ILE A 116 13.64 -6.48 -9.43
CA ILE A 116 14.93 -5.93 -8.99
C ILE A 116 15.50 -5.08 -10.11
N VAL A 117 15.97 -3.88 -9.78
CA VAL A 117 16.70 -2.97 -10.67
C VAL A 117 18.19 -3.06 -10.35
N SER A 118 19.03 -3.18 -11.38
CA SER A 118 20.49 -3.30 -11.23
C SER A 118 21.25 -2.03 -11.68
N ARG A 119 22.47 -1.82 -11.17
CA ARG A 119 23.32 -0.67 -11.53
C ARG A 119 23.70 -0.65 -13.00
N ASP A 120 23.84 -1.83 -13.62
CA ASP A 120 24.14 -1.99 -15.05
C ASP A 120 22.92 -1.78 -15.96
N GLY A 121 21.78 -1.34 -15.41
CA GLY A 121 20.57 -1.02 -16.18
C GLY A 121 19.73 -2.23 -16.58
N LYS A 122 20.05 -3.43 -16.09
CA LYS A 122 19.24 -4.65 -16.27
C LYS A 122 18.23 -4.79 -15.13
N ASN A 123 17.12 -5.46 -15.43
CA ASN A 123 16.05 -5.71 -14.46
C ASN A 123 15.69 -7.19 -14.38
N ILE A 124 15.42 -7.68 -13.17
CA ILE A 124 14.78 -8.97 -12.93
C ILE A 124 13.30 -8.70 -12.68
N GLN A 125 12.44 -9.13 -13.59
CA GLN A 125 11.00 -9.03 -13.40
C GLN A 125 10.50 -10.22 -12.56
N PHE A 126 9.65 -9.95 -11.59
CA PHE A 126 8.90 -10.99 -10.90
C PHE A 126 7.63 -11.30 -11.68
N ASP A 127 7.48 -12.58 -12.00
CA ASP A 127 6.30 -13.27 -12.49
C ASP A 127 5.23 -13.44 -11.39
#